data_AF-W1YTM6-F1
#
_entry.id   AF-W1YTM6-F1
#
_cell.length_a   1.000
_cell.length_b   1.000
_cell.length_c   1.000
_cell.angle_alpha   90.00
_cell.angle_beta   90.00
_cell.angle_gamma   90.00
#
_symmetry.space_group_name_H-M   'P 1'
#
loop_
_entity.id
_entity.type
_entity.pdbx_description
1 polymer ?
#
loop_
_entity_poly.entity_id
_entity_poly.type
_entity_poly.pdbx_seq_one_letter_code
_entity_poly.pdbx_strand_id
1 'polypeptide(L)' 'MININNAVQFQHLIWDRVMKHANIVVDATCGNGHDLLYLAERAKKGCHLYGIDIQMKAINS' A
#
# COMPACT_ATOMS: atom_id res chain seq x y z
N MET A 1 -1.72 -11.05 -18.08
CA MET A 1 -1.92 -12.20 -17.17
C MET A 1 -1.13 -11.91 -15.91
N ILE A 2 -1.74 -11.88 -14.73
CA ILE A 2 -1.03 -11.57 -13.48
C ILE A 2 -0.30 -12.83 -13.01
N ASN A 3 0.98 -12.71 -12.67
CA ASN A 3 1.77 -13.86 -12.22
C ASN A 3 1.50 -14.13 -10.74
N ILE A 4 0.65 -15.12 -10.47
CA ILE A 4 0.29 -15.52 -9.10
C ILE A 4 1.45 -16.14 -8.31
N ASN A 5 2.56 -16.53 -8.97
CA ASN A 5 3.77 -17.00 -8.29
C ASN A 5 4.65 -15.85 -7.77
N ASN A 6 4.34 -14.60 -8.13
CA ASN A 6 4.99 -13.43 -7.57
C ASN A 6 4.13 -12.87 -6.42
N ALA A 7 4.67 -12.93 -5.19
CA ALA A 7 3.94 -12.52 -3.99
C ALA A 7 3.47 -11.05 -4.02
N VAL A 8 4.28 -10.15 -4.58
CA VAL A 8 3.95 -8.71 -4.70
C VAL A 8 2.79 -8.50 -5.69
N GLN A 9 2.79 -9.21 -6.82
CA GLN A 9 1.66 -9.13 -7.75
C GLN A 9 0.40 -9.79 -7.20
N PHE A 10 0.56 -10.84 -6.39
CA PHE A 10 -0.56 -11.50 -5.73
C PHE A 10 -1.19 -10.64 -4.63
N GLN A 11 -0.42 -9.93 -3.80
CA GLN A 11 -0.99 -9.01 -2.79
C GLN A 11 -1.78 -7.86 -3.45
N HIS A 12 -1.28 -7.33 -4.58
CA HIS A 12 -1.95 -6.28 -5.34
C HIS A 12 -3.36 -6.69 -5.79
N LEU A 13 -3.53 -7.94 -6.23
CA LEU A 13 -4.86 -8.50 -6.56
C LEU A 13 -5.83 -8.49 -5.39
N ILE A 14 -5.34 -8.72 -4.17
CA ILE A 14 -6.16 -8.71 -2.96
C ILE A 14 -6.53 -7.27 -2.61
N TRP A 15 -5.54 -6.36 -2.62
CA TRP A 15 -5.75 -4.95 -2.31
C TRP A 15 -6.73 -4.28 -3.28
N ASP A 16 -6.62 -4.53 -4.59
CA ASP A 16 -7.53 -3.98 -5.61
C ASP A 16 -9.02 -4.28 -5.32
N ARG A 17 -9.32 -5.39 -4.63
CA ARG A 17 -10.69 -5.78 -4.26
C ARG A 17 -11.21 -5.03 -3.04
N VAL A 18 -10.35 -4.69 -2.09
CA VAL A 18 -10.75 -4.12 -0.79
C VAL A 18 -10.60 -2.60 -0.72
N MET A 19 -9.68 -2.03 -1.50
CA MET A 19 -9.34 -0.60 -1.43
C MET A 19 -10.52 0.34 -1.74
N LYS A 20 -11.47 -0.10 -2.57
CA LYS A 20 -12.70 0.66 -2.88
C LYS A 20 -13.53 0.98 -1.64
N HIS A 21 -13.45 0.14 -0.61
CA HIS A 21 -14.22 0.29 0.62
C HIS A 21 -13.38 0.75 1.80
N ALA A 22 -12.04 0.68 1.70
CA ALA A 22 -11.14 1.10 2.75
C ALA A 22 -11.35 2.57 3.16
N ASN A 23 -11.36 2.81 4.47
CA ASN A 23 -11.40 4.14 5.08
C ASN A 23 -10.06 4.49 5.73
N ILE A 24 -9.32 3.49 6.18
CA ILE A 24 -7.99 3.61 6.77
C ILE A 24 -7.14 2.49 6.19
N VAL A 25 -5.91 2.80 5.80
CA VAL A 25 -4.90 1.85 5.32
C VAL A 25 -3.63 2.07 6.11
N VAL A 26 -2.96 0.98 6.47
CA VAL A 26 -1.68 1.01 7.19
C VAL A 26 -0.69 0.18 6.40
N ASP A 27 0.33 0.84 5.86
CA ASP A 27 1.56 0.19 5.41
C ASP A 27 2.51 0.15 6.61
N ALA A 28 2.70 -1.04 7.17
CA ALA A 28 3.48 -1.24 8.38
C ALA A 28 5.01 -1.27 8.15
N THR A 29 5.45 -1.24 6.89
CA THR A 29 6.86 -1.38 6.49
C THR A 29 7.16 -0.50 5.27
N CYS A 30 6.87 0.79 5.38
CA CYS A 30 6.74 1.64 4.21
C CYS A 30 8.03 1.80 3.40
N GLY A 31 9.22 1.66 3.99
CA GLY A 31 10.48 1.57 3.26
C GLY A 31 10.67 2.68 2.22
N ASN A 32 10.78 2.30 0.94
CA ASN A 32 10.91 3.26 -0.17
C ASN A 32 9.57 3.83 -0.67
N GLY A 33 8.45 3.44 -0.05
CA GLY A 33 7.11 3.94 -0.31
C GLY A 33 6.36 3.26 -1.45
N HIS A 34 6.90 2.23 -2.10
CA HIS A 34 6.26 1.61 -3.27
C HIS A 34 4.85 1.06 -2.98
N ASP A 35 4.70 0.30 -1.88
CA ASP A 35 3.40 -0.28 -1.52
C ASP A 35 2.43 0.79 -1.03
N LEU A 36 2.88 1.71 -0.17
CA LEU A 36 2.09 2.86 0.26
C LEU A 36 1.59 3.73 -0.91
N LEU A 37 2.44 4.00 -1.91
CA LEU A 37 2.06 4.75 -3.11
C LEU A 37 1.03 3.97 -3.94
N TYR A 38 1.26 2.68 -4.16
CA TYR A 38 0.32 1.82 -4.87
C TYR A 38 -1.08 1.83 -4.23
N LEU A 39 -1.13 1.81 -2.89
CA LEU A 39 -2.36 1.90 -2.09
C LEU A 39 -2.98 3.30 -2.18
N ALA A 40 -2.18 4.36 -2.10
CA ALA A 40 -2.64 5.75 -2.19
C ALA A 40 -3.37 6.04 -3.52
N GLU A 41 -2.83 5.54 -4.64
CA GLU A 41 -3.44 5.70 -5.97
C GLU A 41 -4.82 5.03 -6.10
N ARG A 42 -5.10 4.02 -5.26
CA ARG A 42 -6.37 3.26 -5.25
C ARG A 42 -7.32 3.69 -4.15
N ALA A 43 -6.88 4.57 -3.27
CA ALA A 43 -7.65 5.01 -2.13
C ALA A 43 -8.80 5.92 -2.59
N LYS A 44 -9.99 5.72 -2.02
CA LYS A 44 -11.10 6.66 -2.21
C LYS A 44 -10.79 7.99 -1.52
N LYS A 45 -11.40 9.08 -2.00
CA LYS A 45 -11.32 10.39 -1.33
C LYS A 45 -11.72 10.27 0.14
N GLY A 46 -10.89 10.82 1.03
CA GLY A 46 -11.10 10.77 2.48
C GLY A 46 -10.65 9.48 3.15
N CYS A 47 -10.10 8.51 2.41
CA CYS A 47 -9.35 7.42 3.01
C CYS A 47 -8.05 7.96 3.61
N HIS A 48 -7.73 7.58 4.85
CA HIS A 48 -6.49 7.96 5.51
C HIS A 48 -5.45 6.85 5.35
N LEU A 49 -4.20 7.21 5.09
CA LEU A 49 -3.11 6.27 4.91
C LEU A 49 -2.00 6.55 5.93
N TYR A 50 -1.55 5.51 6.61
CA TYR A 50 -0.41 5.55 7.51
C TYR A 50 0.73 4.71 6.93
N GLY A 51 1.91 5.31 6.80
CA GLY A 51 3.17 4.61 6.54
C GLY A 51 3.99 4.53 7.81
N ILE A 52 4.46 3.34 8.17
CA ILE A 52 5.28 3.09 9.34
C ILE A 52 6.60 2.48 8.89
N ASP A 53 7.70 3.03 9.36
CA ASP A 53 9.03 2.43 9.24
C ASP A 53 9.89 2.84 10.44
N ILE A 54 10.83 1.97 10.82
CA ILE A 54 11.77 2.25 11.92
C ILE A 54 12.91 3.17 11.46
N GLN A 55 13.14 3.28 10.16
CA GLN A 55 14.22 4.07 9.59
C GLN A 55 13.75 5.48 9.26
N MET A 56 14.34 6.50 9.90
CA MET A 56 14.02 7.90 9.63
C MET A 56 14.21 8.29 8.15
N LYS A 57 15.14 7.62 7.45
CA LYS A 57 15.35 7.82 6.01
C LYS A 57 14.08 7.51 5.21
N ALA A 58 13.36 6.43 5.51
CA ALA A 58 12.12 6.06 4.83
C ALA A 58 11.03 7.13 4.99
N ILE A 59 10.98 7.78 6.15
CA ILE A 59 9.98 8.82 6.47
C ILE A 59 10.32 10.18 5.81
N ASN A 60 11.60 10.51 5.70
CA ASN A 60 12.08 11.79 5.15
C ASN A 60 12.37 11.75 3.64
N SER A 61 12.00 10.66 2.95
CA SER A 61 12.25 10.47 1.51
C SER A 61 11.27 11.25 0.63
#